data_AF-A0A543Q268-F1
#
_entry.id   AF-A0A543Q268-F1
#
_cell.length_a   1.000
_cell.length_b   1.000
_cell.length_c   1.000
_cell.angle_alpha   90.00
_cell.angle_beta   90.00
_cell.angle_gamma   90.00
#
_symmetry.space_group_name_H-M   'P 1'
#
loop_
_entity.id
_entity.type
_entity.pdbx_description
1 polymer ?
#
loop_
_entity_poly.entity_id
_entity_poly.type
_entity_poly.pdbx_seq_one_letter_code
_entity_poly.pdbx_strand_id
1 'polypeptide(L)'
;MNHEELTQQIEKFAAIATRGCGQSDIVWGTLFHTNFDGWVEMMSVEDTEAAIAIAKQQGYYCEENDDELGSEYCCHGLTSDTCPCGCFEDPPELEQQQWDDYWEHQASLQTDADLHHI
;
A
#
# COMPACT_ATOMS: atom_id res chain seq x y z
N MET A 1 -15.54 -0.44 19.60
CA MET A 1 -14.62 -1.10 20.55
C MET A 1 -14.23 -0.11 21.63
N ASN A 2 -13.76 -0.55 22.79
CA ASN A 2 -13.25 0.39 23.80
C ASN A 2 -11.75 0.68 23.57
N HIS A 3 -11.26 1.79 24.14
CA HIS A 3 -9.88 2.23 23.95
C HIS A 3 -8.83 1.19 24.40
N GLU A 4 -9.12 0.44 25.47
CA GLU A 4 -8.20 -0.57 25.99
C GLU A 4 -8.08 -1.77 25.03
N GLU A 5 -9.20 -2.23 24.47
CA GLU A 5 -9.25 -3.29 23.45
C GLU A 5 -8.46 -2.90 22.20
N LEU A 6 -8.64 -1.66 21.73
CA LEU A 6 -7.91 -1.13 20.58
C LEU A 6 -6.39 -1.11 20.86
N THR A 7 -6.00 -0.60 22.02
CA THR A 7 -4.60 -0.50 22.43
C THR A 7 -3.94 -1.88 22.49
N GLN A 8 -4.58 -2.83 23.17
CA GLN A 8 -4.05 -4.20 23.30
C GLN A 8 -3.89 -4.89 21.94
N GLN A 9 -4.81 -4.64 21.00
CA GLN A 9 -4.72 -5.24 19.68
C GLN A 9 -3.58 -4.63 18.85
N ILE A 10 -3.42 -3.30 18.91
CA ILE A 10 -2.33 -2.58 18.24
C ILE A 10 -0.95 -2.99 18.80
N GLU A 11 -0.83 -3.16 20.12
CA GLU A 11 0.40 -3.66 20.75
C GLU A 11 0.77 -5.07 20.27
N LYS A 12 -0.23 -5.93 20.01
CA LYS A 12 0.04 -7.26 19.42
C LYS A 12 0.61 -7.15 18.01
N PHE A 13 0.12 -6.21 17.20
CA PHE A 13 0.68 -5.98 15.86
C PHE A 13 2.13 -5.50 15.94
N ALA A 14 2.44 -4.56 16.83
CA ALA A 14 3.82 -4.14 17.09
C ALA A 14 4.70 -5.31 17.56
N ALA A 15 4.19 -6.14 18.46
CA ALA A 15 4.92 -7.32 18.94
C ALA A 15 5.16 -8.37 17.85
N ILE A 16 4.21 -8.56 16.93
CA ILE A 16 4.36 -9.43 15.75
C ILE A 16 5.40 -8.84 14.79
N ALA A 17 5.32 -7.54 14.51
CA ALA A 17 6.24 -6.83 13.63
C ALA A 17 7.69 -6.81 14.14
N THR A 18 7.90 -7.04 15.44
CA THR A 18 9.22 -7.11 16.10
C THR A 18 9.81 -8.53 16.15
N ARG A 19 9.11 -9.54 15.60
CA ARG A 19 9.61 -10.92 15.63
C ARG A 19 10.74 -11.12 14.62
N GLY A 20 11.97 -11.10 15.11
CA GLY A 20 13.18 -11.46 14.35
C GLY A 20 14.40 -10.72 14.90
N CYS A 21 15.61 -11.26 14.71
CA CYS A 21 16.82 -10.50 15.03
C CYS A 21 17.20 -9.59 13.84
N GLY A 22 17.41 -8.30 14.10
CA GLY A 22 17.93 -7.36 13.10
C GLY A 22 16.93 -6.91 12.04
N GLN A 23 15.63 -6.86 12.35
CA GLN A 23 14.67 -6.21 11.46
C GLN A 23 15.01 -4.72 11.31
N SER A 24 15.02 -4.24 10.07
CA SER A 24 15.07 -2.81 9.77
C SER A 24 13.72 -2.16 10.05
N ASP A 25 13.73 -0.85 10.27
CA ASP A 25 12.51 -0.05 10.48
C ASP A 25 11.53 -0.20 9.31
N ILE A 26 12.04 -0.38 8.07
CA ILE A 26 11.24 -0.63 6.87
C ILE A 26 10.48 -1.96 6.99
N VAL A 27 11.17 -3.05 7.34
CA VAL A 27 10.54 -4.37 7.47
C VAL A 27 9.54 -4.39 8.62
N TRP A 28 9.87 -3.71 9.72
CA TRP A 28 8.95 -3.52 10.83
C TRP A 28 7.69 -2.77 10.38
N GLY A 29 7.85 -1.65 9.68
CA GLY A 29 6.76 -0.80 9.19
C GLY A 29 5.81 -1.57 8.27
N THR A 30 6.35 -2.25 7.25
CA THR A 30 5.55 -3.07 6.33
C THR A 30 4.72 -4.12 7.07
N LEU A 31 5.32 -4.83 8.04
CA LEU A 31 4.61 -5.87 8.79
C LEU A 31 3.55 -5.29 9.72
N PHE A 32 3.86 -4.17 10.38
CA PHE A 32 2.90 -3.49 11.23
C PHE A 32 1.69 -3.02 10.42
N HIS A 33 1.94 -2.30 9.31
CA HIS A 33 0.92 -1.74 8.43
C HIS A 33 0.04 -2.84 7.85
N THR A 34 0.63 -3.88 7.26
CA THR A 34 -0.12 -5.02 6.69
C THR A 34 -1.10 -5.64 7.68
N ASN A 35 -0.70 -5.80 8.95
CA ASN A 35 -1.58 -6.39 9.96
C ASN A 35 -2.63 -5.39 10.48
N PHE A 36 -2.26 -4.11 10.59
CA PHE A 36 -3.15 -3.05 11.04
C PHE A 36 -4.23 -2.72 10.00
N ASP A 37 -3.85 -2.56 8.74
CA ASP A 37 -4.73 -2.16 7.63
C ASP A 37 -5.83 -3.20 7.40
N GLY A 38 -5.44 -4.48 7.30
CA GLY A 38 -6.41 -5.57 7.16
C GLY A 38 -7.34 -5.74 8.38
N TRP A 39 -6.96 -5.20 9.54
CA TRP A 39 -7.83 -5.19 10.71
C TRP A 39 -8.82 -4.01 10.68
N VAL A 40 -8.36 -2.81 10.31
CA VAL A 40 -9.22 -1.61 10.27
C VAL A 40 -10.20 -1.60 9.10
N GLU A 41 -9.91 -2.31 8.00
CA GLU A 41 -10.86 -2.54 6.89
C GLU A 41 -12.16 -3.21 7.34
N MET A 42 -12.11 -3.98 8.44
CA MET A 42 -13.25 -4.71 8.98
C MET A 42 -14.00 -3.95 10.09
N MET A 43 -13.59 -2.72 10.39
CA MET A 43 -14.09 -1.92 11.51
C MET A 43 -15.09 -0.85 11.06
N SER A 44 -15.86 -0.31 12.02
CA SER A 44 -16.66 0.88 11.77
C SER A 44 -15.74 2.11 11.67
N VAL A 45 -16.18 3.13 10.93
CA VAL A 45 -15.42 4.39 10.76
C VAL A 45 -14.99 4.99 12.10
N GLU A 46 -15.89 5.04 13.08
CA GLU A 46 -15.62 5.60 14.41
C GLU A 46 -14.54 4.81 15.18
N ASP A 47 -14.53 3.48 15.07
CA ASP A 47 -13.49 2.67 15.70
C ASP A 47 -12.17 2.75 14.92
N THR A 48 -12.21 2.91 13.59
CA THR A 48 -11.03 3.07 12.72
C THR A 48 -10.29 4.36 13.03
N GLU A 49 -10.99 5.48 13.19
CA GLU A 49 -10.37 6.77 13.55
C GLU A 49 -9.65 6.67 14.91
N ALA A 50 -10.30 6.04 15.89
CA ALA A 50 -9.71 5.82 17.21
C ALA A 50 -8.48 4.89 17.15
N ALA A 51 -8.55 3.82 16.34
CA ALA A 51 -7.44 2.89 16.14
C ALA A 51 -6.22 3.56 15.48
N ILE A 52 -6.44 4.38 14.45
CA ILE A 52 -5.37 5.13 13.76
C ILE A 52 -4.66 6.07 14.72
N ALA A 53 -5.40 6.78 15.57
CA ALA A 53 -4.81 7.70 16.55
C ALA A 53 -3.87 7.00 17.55
N ILE A 54 -4.20 5.76 17.94
CA ILE A 54 -3.36 4.93 18.82
C ILE A 54 -2.17 4.36 18.04
N ALA A 55 -2.39 3.84 16.83
CA ALA A 55 -1.36 3.24 16.00
C ALA A 55 -0.25 4.22 15.61
N LYS A 56 -0.58 5.50 15.38
CA LYS A 56 0.41 6.57 15.11
C LYS A 56 1.46 6.71 16.23
N GLN A 57 1.09 6.41 17.48
CA GLN A 57 2.02 6.44 18.61
C GLN A 57 3.04 5.31 18.57
N GLN A 58 2.76 4.24 17.82
CA GLN A 58 3.63 3.07 17.65
C GLN A 58 4.51 3.18 16.39
N GLY A 59 4.35 4.22 15.57
CA GLY A 59 5.08 4.38 14.31
C GLY A 59 4.28 4.02 13.06
N TYR A 60 2.97 3.82 13.18
CA TYR A 60 2.09 3.79 12.01
C TYR A 60 2.07 5.16 11.33
N TYR A 61 2.22 5.16 10.01
CA TYR A 61 2.01 6.33 9.18
C TYR A 61 0.99 5.94 8.13
N CYS A 62 0.03 6.82 7.88
CA CYS A 62 -0.93 6.61 6.81
C CYS A 62 -0.31 7.17 5.54
N GLU A 63 -0.29 6.38 4.46
CA GLU A 63 0.13 6.83 3.13
C GLU A 63 -0.81 7.88 2.51
N GLU A 64 -1.80 8.40 3.27
CA GLU A 64 -2.52 9.64 2.96
C GLU A 64 -1.61 10.87 3.11
N ASN A 65 -0.49 10.84 2.39
CA ASN A 65 0.28 11.92 1.80
C ASN A 65 1.53 11.29 1.15
N ASP A 66 1.32 10.46 0.13
CA ASP A 66 2.35 10.25 -0.91
C ASP A 66 2.68 11.57 -1.66
N ASP A 67 2.04 12.68 -1.28
CA ASP A 67 2.45 14.05 -1.57
C ASP A 67 3.83 14.42 -0.94
N GLU A 68 4.39 13.63 -0.01
CA GLU A 68 5.75 13.84 0.52
C GLU A 68 6.87 13.19 -0.30
N LEU A 69 6.56 12.16 -1.10
CA LEU A 69 7.36 11.91 -2.30
C LEU A 69 6.95 12.99 -3.29
N GLY A 70 7.58 14.15 -3.21
CA GLY A 70 7.31 15.26 -4.12
C GLY A 70 7.18 14.73 -5.55
N SER A 71 6.37 15.38 -6.40
CA SER A 71 6.00 14.93 -7.76
C SER A 71 7.16 14.55 -8.70
N GLU A 72 8.39 14.70 -8.24
CA GLU A 72 9.65 14.25 -8.83
C GLU A 72 9.98 12.75 -8.61
N TYR A 73 9.27 12.02 -7.73
CA TYR A 73 9.47 10.58 -7.49
C TYR A 73 8.29 9.74 -7.98
N CYS A 74 8.56 8.56 -8.56
CA CYS A 74 7.54 7.60 -8.94
C CYS A 74 7.18 6.67 -7.76
N CYS A 75 6.18 5.79 -7.93
CA CYS A 75 5.77 4.79 -6.94
C CYS A 75 6.86 3.78 -6.53
N HIS A 76 8.03 3.79 -7.18
CA HIS A 76 9.23 3.03 -6.79
C HIS A 76 10.23 3.85 -5.96
N GLY A 77 9.92 5.12 -5.65
CA GLY A 77 10.81 6.05 -4.94
C GLY A 77 11.99 6.56 -5.77
N LEU A 78 11.90 6.50 -7.11
CA LEU A 78 12.96 6.91 -8.03
C LEU A 78 12.54 8.15 -8.83
N THR A 79 13.51 8.98 -9.21
CA THR A 79 13.28 10.16 -10.06
C THR A 79 13.20 9.81 -11.55
N SER A 80 12.77 10.76 -12.39
CA SER A 80 12.74 10.60 -13.86
C SER A 80 14.05 10.12 -14.46
N ASP A 81 15.17 10.55 -13.88
CA ASP A 81 16.52 10.25 -14.38
C ASP A 81 17.04 8.89 -13.90
N THR A 82 16.37 8.28 -12.92
CA THR A 82 16.83 7.06 -12.25
C THR A 82 15.86 5.90 -12.36
N CYS A 83 14.60 6.14 -12.74
CA CYS A 83 13.60 5.10 -12.91
C CYS A 83 13.72 4.42 -14.29
N PRO A 84 14.15 3.15 -14.37
CA PRO A 84 14.26 2.44 -15.63
C PRO A 84 12.91 1.89 -16.14
N CYS A 85 11.84 2.05 -15.35
CA CYS A 85 10.54 1.43 -15.60
C CYS A 85 9.60 2.30 -16.46
N GLY A 86 10.04 3.48 -16.92
CA GLY A 86 9.21 4.36 -17.73
C GLY A 86 8.04 5.02 -16.98
N CYS A 87 8.10 5.10 -15.64
CA CYS A 87 7.01 5.65 -14.81
C CYS A 87 6.65 7.11 -15.08
N PHE A 88 7.49 7.83 -15.83
CA PHE A 88 7.32 9.24 -16.21
C PHE A 88 7.15 9.41 -17.72
N GLU A 89 7.06 8.30 -18.46
CA GLU A 89 6.74 8.34 -19.88
C GLU A 89 5.21 8.47 -19.98
N ASP A 90 4.73 9.63 -20.43
CA ASP A 90 3.32 9.78 -20.79
C ASP A 90 3.01 8.71 -21.86
N PRO A 91 1.92 7.95 -21.72
CA PRO A 91 1.47 7.13 -22.84
C PRO A 91 1.27 8.08 -24.02
N PRO A 92 1.69 7.69 -25.25
CA PRO A 92 1.50 8.54 -26.41
C PRO A 92 0.05 8.99 -26.46
N GLU A 93 -0.22 10.25 -26.83
CA GLU A 93 -1.58 10.76 -27.01
C GLU A 93 -2.31 9.87 -28.03
N LEU A 94 -3.01 8.86 -27.52
CA LEU A 94 -3.81 7.94 -28.29
C LEU A 94 -5.25 8.46 -28.20
N GLU A 95 -5.87 8.70 -29.37
CA GLU A 95 -7.26 9.15 -29.44
C GLU A 95 -8.15 8.15 -28.68
N GLN A 96 -9.22 8.62 -28.04
CA GLN A 96 -10.09 7.85 -27.12
C GLN A 96 -10.41 6.40 -27.58
N GLN A 97 -10.59 6.19 -28.89
CA GLN A 97 -10.84 4.89 -29.49
C GLN A 97 -9.72 3.85 -29.26
N GLN A 98 -8.48 4.30 -29.18
CA GLN A 98 -7.28 3.48 -28.99
C GLN A 98 -7.07 3.09 -27.51
N TRP A 99 -7.62 3.86 -26.57
CA TRP A 99 -7.65 3.49 -25.15
C TRP A 99 -8.57 2.31 -24.90
N ASP A 100 -9.75 2.29 -25.54
CA ASP A 100 -10.70 1.18 -25.43
C ASP A 100 -10.08 -0.13 -25.97
N ASP A 101 -9.40 -0.05 -27.13
CA ASP A 101 -8.70 -1.20 -27.73
C ASP A 101 -7.54 -1.70 -26.84
N TYR A 102 -6.78 -0.80 -26.19
CA TYR A 102 -5.69 -1.17 -25.28
C TYR A 102 -6.18 -1.95 -24.05
N TRP A 103 -7.27 -1.48 -23.42
CA TRP A 103 -7.84 -2.13 -22.24
C TRP A 103 -8.51 -3.46 -22.58
N GLU A 104 -9.15 -3.60 -23.75
CA GLU A 104 -9.68 -4.88 -24.22
C GLU A 104 -8.55 -5.90 -24.51
N HIS A 105 -7.42 -5.45 -25.07
CA HIS A 105 -6.29 -6.34 -25.33
C HIS A 105 -5.61 -6.81 -24.03
N GLN A 106 -5.39 -5.91 -23.07
CA GLN A 106 -4.88 -6.21 -21.72
C GLN A 106 -5.78 -7.22 -21.00
N ALA A 107 -7.10 -7.03 -21.04
CA ALA A 107 -8.05 -7.95 -20.43
C ALA A 107 -7.97 -9.36 -21.04
N SER A 108 -7.71 -9.48 -22.35
CA SER A 108 -7.56 -10.80 -23.00
C SER A 108 -6.24 -11.52 -22.59
N LEU A 109 -5.15 -10.77 -22.41
CA LEU A 109 -3.87 -11.31 -21.96
C LEU A 109 -3.92 -11.80 -20.50
N GLN A 110 -4.76 -11.18 -19.66
CA GLN A 110 -4.99 -11.63 -18.28
C GLN A 110 -5.71 -12.98 -18.23
N THR A 111 -6.63 -13.26 -19.17
CA THR A 111 -7.39 -14.52 -19.18
C THR A 111 -6.57 -15.74 -19.63
N ASP A 112 -5.52 -15.53 -20.44
CA ASP A 112 -4.63 -16.62 -20.87
C ASP A 112 -3.60 -17.01 -19.80
N ALA A 113 -3.29 -16.12 -18.85
CA ALA A 113 -2.40 -16.41 -17.72
C ALA A 113 -3.05 -17.35 -16.68
N ASP A 114 -4.38 -17.34 -16.57
CA ASP A 114 -5.12 -18.19 -15.62
C ASP A 114 -5.37 -19.62 -16.12
N LEU A 115 -5.14 -19.92 -17.41
CA LEU A 115 -5.33 -21.27 -17.98
C LEU A 115 -4.08 -22.17 -17.92
N HIS A 116 -2.92 -21.65 -17.49
CA HIS A 116 -1.67 -22.41 -17.38
C HIS A 116 -1.28 -22.80 -15.94
N HIS A 117 -2.15 -22.58 -14.96
CA HIS A 117 -1.98 -23.02 -13.58
C HIS A 117 -3.10 -23.94 -13.09
N ILE A 118 -3.45 -24.96 -13.89
CA ILE A 118 -4.13 -26.18 -13.42
C ILE A 118 -3.25 -27.40 -13.69
#